data_AF-A0A9P1GQ45-F1
#
_entry.id   AF-A0A9P1GQ45-F1
#
_cell.length_a   1.000
_cell.length_b   1.000
_cell.length_c   1.000
_cell.angle_alpha   90.00
_cell.angle_beta   90.00
_cell.angle_gamma   90.00
#
_symmetry.space_group_name_H-M   'P 1'
#
loop_
_entity.id
_entity.type
_entity.pdbx_description
1 polymer ?
#
loop_
_entity_poly.entity_id
_entity_poly.type
_entity_poly.pdbx_seq_one_letter_code
_entity_poly.pdbx_strand_id
1 'polypeptide(L)'
;MMSDEPNDTAVATSPDPTEEVDAAGAADAECAAPVEAVPVEAALNPADEVDQLKAELARRVNQPASKLSFLEPLPPELLRNICETFDEAGTKDGKMLQRLEAYTRSIARRNHLTLEPPSHPSQDYGRYGSAEAIEKRVEAFVHDLDMDENTLDLILSLEHKLQIEVIEQFEVEGTRDGNVQNRFFSFVRGVWLRALGVSREVGDLIKDCPEELQADIIKNFDPKGTKDGNLSARLQSFATLLWRNSKTGRAYKKQADWNLDVFVKHWGLEPWALKVLRALPPEVQEEVLNGFDVSSTRDGYIAGRFLGYVRSKWARHLELDEQCCYAIKRLPQEGQVMCITQFDPRSTRDGNVSARMRGFLWKVDAQLNDAAYPEEYSGWRGRGFQDHGSRQSYDSWGPARHEKSYSYESFGGYQKSDSRDSGMRDAILKFVARWDLDLAVGAYLEKLKDPDVVARVLEEFDPSGTQDGNVLFRLKSFVRLLCSRRKRGELHLDEEYQEYQEPQAPSRLRKEKWQKKPHT
;
A
#
# COMPACT_ATOMS: atom_id res chain seq x y z
N MET A 1 16.32 50.91 -30.69
CA MET A 1 16.23 51.11 -29.22
C MET A 1 15.53 49.90 -28.63
N MET A 2 16.29 48.84 -28.42
CA MET A 2 15.94 47.69 -27.62
C MET A 2 17.23 47.35 -26.86
N SER A 3 17.12 47.28 -25.54
CA SER A 3 18.24 47.16 -24.61
C SER A 3 18.48 45.69 -24.33
N ASP A 4 19.71 45.24 -24.58
CA ASP A 4 20.23 43.94 -24.14
C ASP A 4 20.63 44.01 -22.66
N GLU A 5 20.11 43.10 -21.84
CA GLU A 5 20.61 42.81 -20.50
C GLU A 5 21.34 41.45 -20.51
N PRO A 6 22.57 41.34 -19.95
CA PRO A 6 23.25 40.06 -19.80
C PRO A 6 22.97 39.41 -18.44
N ASN A 7 22.81 38.09 -18.50
CA ASN A 7 22.51 37.19 -17.38
C ASN A 7 23.82 36.61 -16.81
N ASP A 8 24.24 37.09 -15.63
CA ASP A 8 25.37 36.56 -14.87
C ASP A 8 24.95 35.33 -14.06
N THR A 9 25.50 34.16 -14.39
CA THR A 9 25.41 32.93 -13.58
C THR A 9 26.77 32.63 -12.97
N ALA A 10 26.90 32.91 -11.68
CA ALA A 10 28.06 32.57 -10.88
C ALA A 10 28.02 31.09 -10.45
N VAL A 11 29.06 30.35 -10.83
CA VAL A 11 29.32 28.97 -10.41
C VAL A 11 30.03 29.01 -9.05
N ALA A 12 29.40 28.44 -8.02
CA ALA A 12 30.01 28.25 -6.71
C ALA A 12 30.67 26.86 -6.63
N THR A 13 31.98 26.85 -6.43
CA THR A 13 32.81 25.67 -6.16
C THR A 13 32.83 25.34 -4.67
N SER A 14 32.50 24.10 -4.32
CA SER A 14 32.63 23.53 -2.97
C SER A 14 34.09 23.10 -2.70
N PRO A 15 34.62 23.27 -1.47
CA PRO A 15 35.88 22.66 -1.07
C PRO A 15 35.69 21.30 -0.40
N ASP A 16 36.64 20.43 -0.72
CA ASP A 16 36.93 19.08 -0.24
C ASP A 16 37.57 19.09 1.17
N PRO A 17 37.27 18.14 2.08
CA PRO A 17 38.07 17.93 3.28
C PRO A 17 38.82 16.60 3.23
N THR A 18 40.13 16.70 3.04
CA THR A 18 41.10 15.67 3.46
C THR A 18 41.89 16.21 4.63
N GLU A 19 41.86 15.52 5.78
CA GLU A 19 42.99 15.52 6.70
C GLU A 19 42.95 14.26 7.59
N GLU A 20 43.84 13.33 7.25
CA GLU A 20 44.41 12.32 8.13
C GLU A 20 45.18 12.99 9.26
N VAL A 21 45.06 12.46 10.48
CA VAL A 21 46.12 12.60 11.50
C VAL A 21 46.23 11.31 12.30
N ASP A 22 47.29 10.57 11.98
CA ASP A 22 47.92 9.58 12.85
C ASP A 22 48.63 10.29 14.01
N ALA A 23 48.50 9.74 15.23
CA ALA A 23 49.52 9.89 16.27
C ALA A 23 49.51 8.70 17.22
N ALA A 24 50.62 7.96 17.21
CA ALA A 24 50.96 6.88 18.10
C ALA A 24 51.35 7.39 19.50
N GLY A 25 51.38 6.47 20.46
CA GLY A 25 51.41 6.75 21.89
C GLY A 25 52.76 7.09 22.52
N ALA A 26 52.72 7.31 23.83
CA ALA A 26 53.83 7.13 24.76
C ALA A 26 53.27 7.00 26.19
N ALA A 27 53.81 6.03 26.92
CA ALA A 27 53.61 5.83 28.34
C ALA A 27 54.33 6.90 29.15
N ASP A 28 53.85 7.23 30.36
CA ASP A 28 54.72 7.43 31.51
C ASP A 28 53.97 7.34 32.84
N ALA A 29 54.69 6.81 33.82
CA ALA A 29 54.30 6.54 35.19
C ALA A 29 54.55 7.75 36.11
N GLU A 30 54.15 7.58 37.38
CA GLU A 30 54.50 8.39 38.56
C GLU A 30 53.72 9.71 38.79
N CYS A 31 52.82 9.70 39.79
CA CYS A 31 53.09 10.18 41.15
C CYS A 31 51.76 10.38 41.89
N ALA A 32 51.51 9.52 42.88
CA ALA A 32 50.41 9.68 43.82
C ALA A 32 50.66 10.89 44.73
N ALA A 33 49.91 11.96 44.53
CA ALA A 33 49.77 13.07 45.48
C ALA A 33 48.64 12.74 46.50
N PRO A 34 48.77 13.21 47.75
CA PRO A 34 47.81 12.89 48.80
C PRO A 34 46.47 13.56 48.55
N VAL A 35 45.41 12.76 48.59
CA VAL A 35 44.00 13.20 48.56
C VAL A 35 43.77 14.07 49.79
N GLU A 36 43.74 15.40 49.62
CA GLU A 36 43.19 16.30 50.61
C GLU A 36 41.71 15.94 50.80
N ALA A 37 41.34 15.64 52.05
CA ALA A 37 39.98 15.33 52.43
C ALA A 37 39.09 16.52 52.07
N VAL A 38 38.29 16.36 51.00
CA VAL A 38 37.21 17.27 50.66
C VAL A 38 36.33 17.41 51.91
N PRO A 39 36.12 18.62 52.43
CA PRO A 39 35.23 18.80 53.57
C PRO A 39 33.87 18.26 53.15
N VAL A 40 33.36 17.29 53.92
CA VAL A 40 32.02 16.74 53.75
C VAL A 40 31.06 17.93 53.84
N GLU A 41 30.62 18.43 52.68
CA GLU A 41 29.61 19.47 52.59
C GLU A 41 28.43 18.99 53.42
N ALA A 42 28.11 19.73 54.47
CA ALA A 42 26.97 19.45 55.30
C ALA A 42 25.75 19.39 54.37
N ALA A 43 25.20 18.19 54.16
CA ALA A 43 24.09 17.96 53.26
C ALA A 43 22.98 18.95 53.61
N LEU A 44 22.77 19.93 52.73
CA LEU A 44 21.69 20.89 52.85
C LEU A 44 20.38 20.12 52.98
N ASN A 45 19.49 20.62 53.84
CA ASN A 45 18.18 20.01 54.01
C ASN A 45 17.46 20.06 52.65
N PRO A 46 16.93 18.94 52.12
CA PRO A 46 16.28 18.91 50.81
C PRO A 46 15.14 19.92 50.64
N ALA A 47 14.53 20.38 51.74
CA ALA A 47 13.56 21.49 51.71
C ALA A 47 14.19 22.83 51.31
N ASP A 48 15.39 23.14 51.83
CA ASP A 48 16.11 24.37 51.52
C ASP A 48 16.60 24.38 50.06
N GLU A 49 16.89 23.20 49.50
CA GLU A 49 17.29 23.04 48.09
C GLU A 49 16.15 23.38 47.13
N VAL A 50 14.93 22.94 47.42
CA VAL A 50 13.74 23.23 46.59
C VAL A 50 13.46 24.73 46.56
N ASP A 51 13.55 25.41 47.70
CA ASP A 51 13.32 26.86 47.78
C ASP A 51 14.43 27.65 47.06
N GLN A 52 15.69 27.19 47.12
CA GLN A 52 16.79 27.79 46.37
C GLN A 52 16.59 27.65 44.85
N LEU A 53 16.27 26.45 44.37
CA LEU A 53 16.00 26.20 42.95
C LEU A 53 14.81 27.02 42.44
N LYS A 54 13.72 27.12 43.22
CA LYS A 54 12.56 27.97 42.88
C LYS A 54 12.95 29.44 42.83
N ALA A 55 13.73 29.93 43.79
CA ALA A 55 14.18 31.32 43.82
C ALA A 55 15.12 31.66 42.66
N GLU A 56 15.98 30.72 42.27
CA GLU A 56 16.86 30.87 41.10
C GLU A 56 16.06 30.90 39.80
N LEU A 57 15.14 29.96 39.61
CA LEU A 57 14.29 29.91 38.43
C LEU A 57 13.41 31.15 38.34
N ALA A 58 12.81 31.60 39.46
CA ALA A 58 12.02 32.83 39.54
C ALA A 58 12.81 34.06 39.08
N ARG A 59 14.09 34.15 39.48
CA ARG A 59 14.99 35.23 39.08
C ARG A 59 15.30 35.17 37.59
N ARG A 60 15.59 33.97 37.06
CA ARG A 60 15.83 33.74 35.63
C ARG A 60 14.63 34.13 34.77
N VAL A 61 13.44 33.64 35.12
CA VAL A 61 12.22 33.96 34.36
C VAL A 61 11.60 35.33 34.66
N ASN A 62 12.24 36.13 35.52
CA ASN A 62 11.75 37.43 35.99
C ASN A 62 10.27 37.40 36.46
N GLN A 63 9.92 36.40 37.28
CA GLN A 63 8.60 36.26 37.90
C GLN A 63 8.74 36.17 39.42
N PRO A 64 7.75 36.64 40.20
CA PRO A 64 7.76 36.44 41.63
C PRO A 64 7.67 34.95 41.97
N ALA A 65 8.43 34.50 42.98
CA ALA A 65 8.48 33.09 43.40
C ALA A 65 7.09 32.52 43.77
N SER A 66 6.16 33.37 44.23
CA SER A 66 4.78 32.99 44.52
C SER A 66 3.99 32.49 43.31
N LYS A 67 4.36 32.89 42.09
CA LYS A 67 3.76 32.38 40.85
C LYS A 67 4.29 31.01 40.42
N LEU A 68 5.34 30.52 41.08
CA LEU A 68 5.94 29.20 40.83
C LEU A 68 5.50 28.14 41.84
N SER A 69 4.37 28.35 42.53
CA SER A 69 3.83 27.38 43.49
C SER A 69 3.49 26.03 42.85
N PHE A 70 3.19 25.99 41.53
CA PHE A 70 2.96 24.75 40.79
C PHE A 70 4.18 23.81 40.71
N LEU A 71 5.37 24.29 41.08
CA LEU A 71 6.60 23.48 41.16
C LEU A 71 6.77 22.74 42.49
N GLU A 72 6.03 23.13 43.54
CA GLU A 72 6.13 22.53 44.89
C GLU A 72 5.88 21.02 44.96
N PRO A 73 4.96 20.43 44.17
CA PRO A 73 4.71 18.99 44.23
C PRO A 73 5.83 18.14 43.60
N LEU A 74 6.84 18.76 42.97
CA LEU A 74 7.87 18.03 42.23
C LEU A 74 9.00 17.57 43.14
N PRO A 75 9.54 16.34 42.92
CA PRO A 75 10.80 15.93 43.52
C PRO A 75 11.94 16.90 43.16
N PRO A 76 12.91 17.14 44.07
CA PRO A 76 14.03 18.06 43.84
C PRO A 76 14.81 17.77 42.55
N GLU A 77 15.00 16.50 42.21
CA GLU A 77 15.73 16.09 41.00
C GLU A 77 15.06 16.57 39.70
N LEU A 78 13.73 16.52 39.65
CA LEU A 78 12.98 17.00 38.48
C LEU A 78 12.97 18.52 38.42
N LEU A 79 12.90 19.18 39.58
CA LEU A 79 12.99 20.63 39.66
C LEU A 79 14.36 21.13 39.16
N ARG A 80 15.44 20.45 39.56
CA ARG A 80 16.80 20.73 39.09
C ARG A 80 16.90 20.55 37.58
N ASN A 81 16.40 19.43 37.07
CA ASN A 81 16.33 19.17 35.62
C ASN A 81 15.57 20.29 34.89
N ILE A 82 14.41 20.72 35.39
CA ILE A 82 13.65 21.84 34.81
C ILE A 82 14.47 23.13 34.83
N CYS A 83 15.16 23.45 35.92
CA CYS A 83 16.00 24.63 36.00
C CYS A 83 17.16 24.59 34.99
N GLU A 84 17.79 23.43 34.79
CA GLU A 84 18.92 23.28 33.88
C GLU A 84 18.51 23.28 32.40
N THR A 85 17.37 22.67 32.08
CA THR A 85 16.98 22.37 30.69
C THR A 85 15.91 23.30 30.11
N PHE A 86 15.25 24.10 30.94
CA PHE A 86 14.28 25.09 30.46
C PHE A 86 15.00 26.26 29.76
N ASP A 87 14.73 26.40 28.46
CA ASP A 87 15.27 27.47 27.61
C ASP A 87 14.35 28.70 27.61
N GLU A 88 14.87 29.81 28.13
CA GLU A 88 14.18 31.10 28.20
C GLU A 88 14.26 31.89 26.89
N ALA A 89 15.25 31.62 26.03
CA ALA A 89 15.52 32.40 24.82
C ALA A 89 14.43 32.24 23.75
N GLY A 90 13.61 31.19 23.87
CA GLY A 90 12.55 30.88 22.92
C GLY A 90 11.29 31.76 23.02
N THR A 91 11.09 32.56 24.08
CA THR A 91 9.85 33.34 24.29
C THR A 91 10.00 34.81 23.93
N LYS A 92 9.40 35.25 22.81
CA LYS A 92 9.27 36.67 22.43
C LYS A 92 7.94 37.28 22.86
N ASP A 93 7.03 36.45 23.32
CA ASP A 93 5.60 36.66 23.49
C ASP A 93 5.20 37.01 24.95
N GLY A 94 6.17 37.15 25.86
CA GLY A 94 5.90 37.49 27.27
C GLY A 94 5.20 36.38 28.08
N LYS A 95 4.84 35.26 27.45
CA LYS A 95 4.16 34.08 28.05
C LYS A 95 5.12 33.08 28.69
N MET A 96 6.19 33.55 29.31
CA MET A 96 7.24 32.69 29.88
C MET A 96 6.71 31.74 30.96
N LEU A 97 5.79 32.21 31.81
CA LEU A 97 5.19 31.43 32.89
C LEU A 97 4.35 30.25 32.37
N GLN A 98 3.51 30.48 31.35
CA GLN A 98 2.65 29.44 30.75
C GLN A 98 3.49 28.36 30.07
N ARG A 99 4.58 28.75 29.40
CA ARG A 99 5.54 27.81 28.82
C ARG A 99 6.26 26.99 29.87
N LEU A 100 6.69 27.63 30.95
CA LEU A 100 7.30 26.92 32.07
C LEU A 100 6.32 25.91 32.68
N GLU A 101 5.06 26.29 32.92
CA GLU A 101 4.03 25.37 33.38
C GLU A 101 3.81 24.18 32.44
N ALA A 102 3.70 24.43 31.13
CA ALA A 102 3.50 23.39 30.13
C ALA A 102 4.71 22.43 30.07
N TYR A 103 5.91 22.99 30.14
CA TYR A 103 7.16 22.23 30.18
C TYR A 103 7.23 21.33 31.43
N THR A 104 6.94 21.90 32.59
CA THR A 104 6.85 21.17 33.85
C THR A 104 5.84 20.02 33.80
N ARG A 105 4.63 20.26 33.26
CA ARG A 105 3.62 19.20 33.08
C ARG A 105 4.11 18.09 32.15
N SER A 106 4.89 18.44 31.12
CA SER A 106 5.48 17.45 30.22
C SER A 106 6.51 16.57 30.93
N ILE A 107 7.42 17.17 31.71
CA ILE A 107 8.42 16.41 32.49
C ILE A 107 7.76 15.54 33.56
N ALA A 108 6.75 16.05 34.26
CA ALA A 108 6.03 15.27 35.27
C ALA A 108 5.33 14.04 34.65
N ARG A 109 4.66 14.20 33.50
CA ARG A 109 4.03 13.08 32.77
C ARG A 109 5.02 12.00 32.36
N ARG A 110 6.23 12.39 31.91
CA ARG A 110 7.29 11.43 31.55
C ARG A 110 7.79 10.61 32.74
N ASN A 111 7.67 11.14 33.95
CA ASN A 111 8.09 10.50 35.19
C ASN A 111 6.91 9.89 35.97
N HIS A 112 5.75 9.71 35.33
CA HIS A 112 4.53 9.18 35.96
C HIS A 112 4.05 9.96 37.19
N LEU A 113 4.42 11.23 37.31
CA LEU A 113 3.91 12.13 38.33
C LEU A 113 2.66 12.82 37.81
N THR A 114 1.54 12.53 38.44
CA THR A 114 0.30 13.28 38.25
C THR A 114 0.43 14.58 39.04
N LEU A 115 0.93 15.63 38.39
CA LEU A 115 0.66 16.97 38.88
C LEU A 115 -0.85 17.15 38.77
N GLU A 116 -1.55 17.14 39.91
CA GLU A 116 -2.94 17.54 39.90
C GLU A 116 -2.99 18.92 39.22
N PRO A 117 -3.81 19.09 38.16
CA PRO A 117 -4.01 20.42 37.60
C PRO A 117 -4.36 21.33 38.77
N PRO A 118 -3.71 22.51 38.89
CA PRO A 118 -3.83 23.39 40.06
C PRO A 118 -5.29 23.43 40.41
N SER A 119 -5.66 22.85 41.56
CA SER A 119 -7.01 22.39 41.84
C SER A 119 -7.99 23.39 41.26
N HIS A 120 -8.50 23.12 40.05
CA HIS A 120 -9.60 23.92 39.52
C HIS A 120 -10.65 23.70 40.59
N PRO A 121 -11.05 24.76 41.30
CA PRO A 121 -11.77 24.68 42.57
C PRO A 121 -12.75 23.52 42.46
N SER A 122 -12.45 22.48 43.23
CA SER A 122 -13.09 21.17 43.17
C SER A 122 -14.56 21.35 42.86
N GLN A 123 -14.95 20.95 41.65
CA GLN A 123 -16.17 20.21 41.37
C GLN A 123 -17.48 20.77 41.92
N ASP A 124 -17.56 22.08 42.15
CA ASP A 124 -18.84 22.75 42.30
C ASP A 124 -19.36 23.03 40.89
N TYR A 125 -19.86 22.01 40.21
CA TYR A 125 -20.64 22.19 38.98
C TYR A 125 -21.84 23.13 39.23
N GLY A 126 -22.23 23.36 40.49
CA GLY A 126 -23.19 24.39 40.87
C GLY A 126 -22.74 25.82 40.55
N ARG A 127 -21.43 26.07 40.43
CA ARG A 127 -20.88 27.40 40.14
C ARG A 127 -20.87 27.76 38.66
N TYR A 128 -20.89 26.77 37.76
CA TYR A 128 -20.89 27.00 36.31
C TYR A 128 -22.26 27.41 35.74
N GLY A 129 -23.26 27.54 36.62
CA GLY A 129 -24.61 27.96 36.27
C GLY A 129 -25.45 26.81 35.75
N SER A 130 -26.74 27.07 35.54
CA SER A 130 -27.65 26.13 34.88
C SER A 130 -27.16 25.80 33.46
N ALA A 131 -27.69 24.73 32.85
CA ALA A 131 -27.45 24.41 31.44
C ALA A 131 -27.63 25.65 30.53
N GLU A 132 -28.66 26.44 30.79
CA GLU A 132 -28.96 27.70 30.10
C GLU A 132 -27.83 28.74 30.24
N ALA A 133 -27.12 28.78 31.37
CA ALA A 133 -25.98 29.69 31.56
C ALA A 133 -24.76 29.26 30.74
N ILE A 134 -24.56 27.94 30.55
CA ILE A 134 -23.50 27.41 29.69
C ILE A 134 -23.82 27.72 28.23
N GLU A 135 -25.06 27.48 27.79
CA GLU A 135 -25.50 27.81 26.42
C GLU A 135 -25.26 29.30 26.09
N LYS A 136 -25.66 30.22 26.99
CA LYS A 136 -25.39 31.66 26.80
C LYS A 136 -23.90 31.99 26.75
N ARG A 137 -23.05 31.27 27.49
CA ARG A 137 -21.60 31.44 27.42
C ARG A 137 -21.04 30.92 26.10
N VAL A 138 -21.56 29.81 25.58
CA VAL A 138 -21.19 29.29 24.26
C VAL A 138 -21.57 30.30 23.18
N GLU A 139 -22.81 30.81 23.20
CA GLU A 139 -23.29 31.82 22.25
C GLU A 139 -22.41 33.08 22.25
N ALA A 140 -22.12 33.63 23.44
CA ALA A 140 -21.25 34.79 23.58
C ALA A 140 -19.83 34.51 23.05
N PHE A 141 -19.28 33.33 23.36
CA PHE A 141 -17.95 32.91 22.90
C PHE A 141 -17.88 32.79 21.38
N VAL A 142 -18.88 32.18 20.73
CA VAL A 142 -18.93 32.08 19.26
C VAL A 142 -19.05 33.46 18.62
N HIS A 143 -19.90 34.31 19.18
CA HIS A 143 -20.10 35.69 18.71
C HIS A 143 -18.82 36.53 18.87
N ASP A 144 -18.12 36.44 20.00
CA ASP A 144 -16.88 37.19 20.26
C ASP A 144 -15.73 36.80 19.32
N LEU A 145 -15.77 35.58 18.78
CA LEU A 145 -14.78 35.07 17.82
C LEU A 145 -15.20 35.19 16.35
N ASP A 146 -16.37 35.79 16.08
CA ASP A 146 -16.94 35.94 14.73
C ASP A 146 -17.03 34.60 13.98
N MET A 147 -17.44 33.54 14.70
CA MET A 147 -17.60 32.19 14.14
C MET A 147 -19.02 31.96 13.63
N ASP A 148 -19.17 31.05 12.66
CA ASP A 148 -20.47 30.77 12.03
C ASP A 148 -21.45 30.00 12.92
N GLU A 149 -22.73 29.99 12.53
CA GLU A 149 -23.79 29.27 13.24
C GLU A 149 -23.54 27.75 13.29
N ASN A 150 -22.83 27.19 12.30
CA ASN A 150 -22.46 25.78 12.29
C ASN A 150 -21.51 25.45 13.46
N THR A 151 -20.60 26.37 13.77
CA THR A 151 -19.69 26.25 14.90
C THR A 151 -20.44 26.30 16.23
N LEU A 152 -21.45 27.17 16.34
CA LEU A 152 -22.34 27.21 17.51
C LEU A 152 -23.07 25.87 17.72
N ASP A 153 -23.73 25.37 16.68
CA ASP A 153 -24.46 24.09 16.72
C ASP A 153 -23.52 22.92 17.08
N LEU A 154 -22.29 22.93 16.55
CA LEU A 154 -21.27 21.93 16.92
C LEU A 154 -20.94 21.98 18.41
N ILE A 155 -20.62 23.15 18.97
CA ILE A 155 -20.26 23.24 20.40
C ILE A 155 -21.44 22.84 21.27
N LEU A 156 -22.65 23.31 20.96
CA LEU A 156 -23.85 22.97 21.72
C LEU A 156 -24.17 21.47 21.67
N SER A 157 -23.74 20.75 20.62
CA SER A 157 -23.89 19.30 20.55
C SER A 157 -22.94 18.51 21.47
N LEU A 158 -21.88 19.14 21.98
CA LEU A 158 -20.93 18.51 22.88
C LEU A 158 -21.52 18.33 24.28
N GLU A 159 -20.98 17.39 25.06
CA GLU A 159 -21.28 17.30 26.49
C GLU A 159 -20.84 18.58 27.22
N HIS A 160 -21.63 19.06 28.20
CA HIS A 160 -21.39 20.34 28.89
C HIS A 160 -19.96 20.47 29.44
N LYS A 161 -19.39 19.37 29.93
CA LYS A 161 -18.02 19.35 30.41
C LYS A 161 -17.01 19.71 29.31
N LEU A 162 -17.23 19.20 28.10
CA LEU A 162 -16.39 19.51 26.93
C LEU A 162 -16.65 20.92 26.41
N GLN A 163 -17.89 21.42 26.48
CA GLN A 163 -18.18 22.81 26.14
C GLN A 163 -17.37 23.78 27.01
N ILE A 164 -17.35 23.55 28.33
CA ILE A 164 -16.55 24.34 29.28
C ILE A 164 -15.07 24.21 28.95
N GLU A 165 -14.56 22.99 28.74
CA GLU A 165 -13.16 22.76 28.36
C GLU A 165 -12.80 23.53 27.10
N VAL A 166 -13.66 23.51 26.08
CA VAL A 166 -13.45 24.21 24.82
C VAL A 166 -13.39 25.72 25.02
N ILE A 167 -14.35 26.30 25.75
CA ILE A 167 -14.41 27.75 26.01
C ILE A 167 -13.21 28.23 26.84
N GLU A 168 -12.81 27.46 27.86
CA GLU A 168 -11.79 27.91 28.81
C GLU A 168 -10.36 27.71 28.31
N GLN A 169 -10.13 26.69 27.47
CA GLN A 169 -8.78 26.33 27.03
C GLN A 169 -8.47 26.80 25.61
N PHE A 170 -9.45 27.22 24.82
CA PHE A 170 -9.17 27.73 23.49
C PHE A 170 -8.53 29.12 23.55
N GLU A 171 -7.24 29.18 23.22
CA GLU A 171 -6.53 30.44 23.03
C GLU A 171 -6.59 30.88 21.56
N VAL A 172 -7.20 32.04 21.33
CA VAL A 172 -7.27 32.69 20.00
C VAL A 172 -5.87 33.06 19.50
N GLU A 173 -4.98 33.42 20.42
CA GLU A 173 -3.64 33.91 20.09
C GLU A 173 -2.79 32.83 19.40
N GLY A 174 -2.18 33.18 18.27
CA GLY A 174 -1.21 32.34 17.54
C GLY A 174 -1.65 31.86 16.15
N THR A 175 -2.82 32.25 15.64
CA THR A 175 -3.17 32.05 14.23
C THR A 175 -2.40 33.07 13.39
N ARG A 176 -1.32 32.64 12.73
CA ARG A 176 -0.56 33.52 11.82
C ARG A 176 -1.34 33.90 10.57
N ASP A 177 -2.30 33.07 10.18
CA ASP A 177 -3.09 33.13 8.96
C ASP A 177 -4.46 33.81 9.16
N GLY A 178 -4.81 34.20 10.39
CA GLY A 178 -6.13 34.73 10.71
C GLY A 178 -7.25 33.70 10.64
N ASN A 179 -6.94 32.42 10.38
CA ASN A 179 -7.96 31.38 10.27
C ASN A 179 -8.28 30.79 11.65
N VAL A 180 -9.01 31.57 12.45
CA VAL A 180 -9.46 31.18 13.79
C VAL A 180 -10.37 29.96 13.73
N GLN A 181 -11.23 29.86 12.73
CA GLN A 181 -12.21 28.78 12.58
C GLN A 181 -11.53 27.40 12.42
N ASN A 182 -10.58 27.24 11.49
CA ASN A 182 -9.94 25.94 11.27
C ASN A 182 -9.10 25.49 12.48
N ARG A 183 -8.49 26.45 13.18
CA ARG A 183 -7.77 26.18 14.43
C ARG A 183 -8.72 25.79 15.54
N PHE A 184 -9.82 26.51 15.69
CA PHE A 184 -10.88 26.19 16.65
C PHE A 184 -11.43 24.80 16.42
N PHE A 185 -11.78 24.49 15.18
CA PHE A 185 -12.29 23.17 14.80
C PHE A 185 -11.29 22.05 15.11
N SER A 186 -10.02 22.26 14.76
CA SER A 186 -8.94 21.31 15.08
C SER A 186 -8.77 21.12 16.59
N PHE A 187 -8.98 22.17 17.38
CA PHE A 187 -8.92 22.13 18.84
C PHE A 187 -10.11 21.35 19.43
N VAL A 188 -11.34 21.68 19.01
CA VAL A 188 -12.56 20.96 19.40
C VAL A 188 -12.45 19.47 19.10
N ARG A 189 -12.02 19.12 17.88
CA ARG A 189 -11.75 17.72 17.50
C ARG A 189 -10.75 17.08 18.45
N GLY A 190 -9.66 17.76 18.78
CA GLY A 190 -8.64 17.27 19.72
C GLY A 190 -9.20 17.01 21.12
N VAL A 191 -9.97 17.95 21.68
CA VAL A 191 -10.63 17.81 22.99
C VAL A 191 -11.58 16.62 22.98
N TRP A 192 -12.43 16.53 21.95
CA TRP A 192 -13.42 15.47 21.81
C TRP A 192 -12.78 14.08 21.67
N LEU A 193 -11.76 13.92 20.83
CA LEU A 193 -11.05 12.65 20.66
C LEU A 193 -10.33 12.20 21.94
N ARG A 194 -9.73 13.15 22.69
CA ARG A 194 -9.12 12.86 24.00
C ARG A 194 -10.17 12.40 25.00
N ALA A 195 -11.33 13.05 25.04
CA ALA A 195 -12.42 12.68 25.93
C ALA A 195 -12.96 11.27 25.63
N LEU A 196 -12.97 10.86 24.36
CA LEU A 196 -13.32 9.51 23.95
C LEU A 196 -12.22 8.47 24.19
N GLY A 197 -10.99 8.88 24.45
CA GLY A 197 -9.85 7.97 24.58
C GLY A 197 -9.53 7.19 23.29
N VAL A 198 -9.83 7.75 22.12
CA VAL A 198 -9.55 7.10 20.83
C VAL A 198 -8.10 7.33 20.38
N SER A 199 -7.60 6.45 19.51
CA SER A 199 -6.22 6.53 19.02
C SER A 199 -6.00 7.73 18.11
N ARG A 200 -4.74 8.18 18.03
CA ARG A 200 -4.33 9.27 17.14
C ARG A 200 -4.65 8.99 15.66
N GLU A 201 -4.54 7.74 15.24
CA GLU A 201 -4.81 7.30 13.86
C GLU A 201 -6.26 7.62 13.44
N VAL A 202 -7.23 7.40 14.32
CA VAL A 202 -8.64 7.76 14.06
C VAL A 202 -8.80 9.28 14.03
N GLY A 203 -8.02 10.00 14.83
CA GLY A 203 -7.97 11.46 14.78
C GLY A 203 -7.44 12.01 13.46
N ASP A 204 -6.40 11.38 12.90
CA ASP A 204 -5.86 11.73 11.59
C ASP A 204 -6.88 11.42 10.48
N LEU A 205 -7.61 10.30 10.57
CA LEU A 205 -8.71 9.99 9.65
C LEU A 205 -9.79 11.07 9.63
N ILE A 206 -10.25 11.51 10.81
CA ILE A 206 -11.28 12.54 10.91
C ILE A 206 -10.73 13.88 10.45
N LYS A 207 -9.47 14.18 10.73
CA LYS A 207 -8.83 15.41 10.27
C LYS A 207 -8.83 15.54 8.74
N ASP A 208 -8.71 14.43 8.04
CA ASP A 208 -8.71 14.41 6.57
C ASP A 208 -10.14 14.54 5.98
N CYS A 209 -11.18 14.62 6.81
CA CYS A 209 -12.55 14.82 6.35
C CYS A 209 -12.91 16.30 6.12
N PRO A 210 -13.87 16.61 5.23
CA PRO A 210 -14.47 17.95 5.15
C PRO A 210 -15.04 18.38 6.49
N GLU A 211 -14.96 19.68 6.80
CA GLU A 211 -15.35 20.22 8.10
C GLU A 211 -16.81 19.92 8.45
N GLU A 212 -17.72 19.97 7.46
CA GLU A 212 -19.13 19.64 7.71
C GLU A 212 -19.28 18.17 8.13
N LEU A 213 -18.50 17.27 7.53
CA LEU A 213 -18.53 15.85 7.88
C LEU A 213 -17.89 15.59 9.24
N GLN A 214 -16.80 16.31 9.57
CA GLN A 214 -16.22 16.22 10.90
C GLN A 214 -17.23 16.67 11.96
N ALA A 215 -17.98 17.74 11.71
CA ALA A 215 -19.01 18.23 12.61
C ALA A 215 -20.13 17.20 12.78
N ASP A 216 -20.60 16.61 11.67
CA ASP A 216 -21.58 15.53 11.68
C ASP A 216 -21.08 14.30 12.47
N ILE A 217 -19.80 13.95 12.34
CA ILE A 217 -19.19 12.85 13.10
C ILE A 217 -19.22 13.16 14.59
N ILE A 218 -18.76 14.35 14.99
CA ILE A 218 -18.70 14.78 16.40
C ILE A 218 -20.10 14.82 17.01
N LYS A 219 -21.07 15.39 16.28
CA LYS A 219 -22.46 15.59 16.73
C LYS A 219 -23.23 14.29 16.88
N ASN A 220 -23.08 13.37 15.92
CA ASN A 220 -23.97 12.21 15.81
C ASN A 220 -23.36 10.90 16.30
N PHE A 221 -22.07 10.87 16.64
CA PHE A 221 -21.43 9.66 17.13
C PHE A 221 -21.82 9.33 18.57
N ASP A 222 -22.44 8.17 18.78
CA ASP A 222 -22.75 7.66 20.11
C ASP A 222 -21.68 6.66 20.60
N PRO A 223 -20.90 7.01 21.64
CA PRO A 223 -19.90 6.12 22.21
C PRO A 223 -20.50 4.98 23.04
N LYS A 224 -21.75 5.06 23.52
CA LYS A 224 -22.33 4.09 24.48
C LYS A 224 -22.71 2.75 23.85
N GLY A 225 -22.73 2.64 22.53
CA GLY A 225 -23.20 1.44 21.84
C GLY A 225 -22.14 0.37 21.51
N THR A 226 -20.87 0.54 21.90
CA THR A 226 -19.85 -0.50 21.69
C THR A 226 -20.02 -1.65 22.69
N LYS A 227 -20.09 -2.89 22.19
CA LYS A 227 -20.17 -4.09 23.04
C LYS A 227 -18.77 -4.55 23.49
N ASP A 228 -17.76 -4.23 22.69
CA ASP A 228 -16.39 -4.67 22.77
C ASP A 228 -15.44 -3.64 23.41
N GLY A 229 -15.95 -2.43 23.70
CA GLY A 229 -15.15 -1.32 24.24
C GLY A 229 -14.23 -0.67 23.22
N ASN A 230 -14.20 -1.13 21.96
CA ASN A 230 -13.33 -0.58 20.92
C ASN A 230 -13.97 0.64 20.26
N LEU A 231 -13.86 1.79 20.92
CA LEU A 231 -14.37 3.07 20.42
C LEU A 231 -13.72 3.49 19.10
N SER A 232 -12.42 3.22 18.92
CA SER A 232 -11.67 3.57 17.70
C SER A 232 -12.25 2.90 16.45
N ALA A 233 -12.45 1.59 16.48
CA ALA A 233 -13.00 0.85 15.34
C ALA A 233 -14.46 1.26 15.04
N ARG A 234 -15.25 1.53 16.09
CA ARG A 234 -16.62 2.00 15.94
C ARG A 234 -16.67 3.39 15.31
N LEU A 235 -15.84 4.31 15.79
CA LEU A 235 -15.76 5.68 15.28
C LEU A 235 -15.29 5.71 13.83
N GLN A 236 -14.27 4.93 13.48
CA GLN A 236 -13.81 4.77 12.10
C GLN A 236 -14.93 4.24 11.19
N SER A 237 -15.67 3.22 11.64
CA SER A 237 -16.79 2.66 10.88
C SER A 237 -17.92 3.68 10.70
N PHE A 238 -18.22 4.46 11.74
CA PHE A 238 -19.23 5.51 11.70
C PHE A 238 -18.85 6.65 10.76
N ALA A 239 -17.61 7.14 10.86
CA ALA A 239 -17.07 8.16 9.95
C ALA A 239 -17.13 7.69 8.50
N THR A 240 -16.75 6.44 8.23
CA THR A 240 -16.83 5.83 6.90
C THR A 240 -18.28 5.73 6.40
N LEU A 241 -19.22 5.40 7.28
CA LEU A 241 -20.65 5.34 6.94
C LEU A 241 -21.22 6.71 6.60
N LEU A 242 -20.92 7.74 7.41
CA LEU A 242 -21.34 9.11 7.15
C LEU A 242 -20.71 9.63 5.85
N TRP A 243 -19.42 9.36 5.64
CA TRP A 243 -18.73 9.68 4.39
C TRP A 243 -19.49 9.13 3.18
N ARG A 244 -19.83 7.82 3.21
CA ARG A 244 -20.53 7.14 2.12
C ARG A 244 -21.94 7.68 1.88
N ASN A 245 -22.63 8.11 2.93
CA ASN A 245 -24.04 8.52 2.86
C ASN A 245 -24.23 10.02 2.60
N SER A 246 -23.24 10.85 2.91
CA SER A 246 -23.35 12.31 2.83
C SER A 246 -23.58 12.80 1.39
N LYS A 247 -24.48 13.77 1.23
CA LYS A 247 -24.69 14.46 -0.06
C LYS A 247 -23.45 15.28 -0.43
N THR A 248 -22.77 15.84 0.56
CA THR A 248 -21.43 16.45 0.43
C THR A 248 -20.43 15.42 -0.05
N GLY A 249 -20.40 14.20 0.46
CA GLY A 249 -19.59 13.10 -0.09
C GLY A 249 -19.89 12.77 -1.54
N ARG A 250 -21.13 12.98 -2.01
CA ARG A 250 -21.51 12.89 -3.44
C ARG A 250 -21.14 14.13 -4.27
N ALA A 251 -21.13 15.33 -3.67
CA ALA A 251 -20.76 16.58 -4.33
C ALA A 251 -19.23 16.75 -4.40
N TYR A 252 -18.52 16.48 -3.29
CA TYR A 252 -17.07 16.31 -3.24
C TYR A 252 -16.60 15.14 -4.13
N LYS A 253 -17.42 14.10 -4.33
CA LYS A 253 -17.17 13.04 -5.33
C LYS A 253 -16.93 13.56 -6.75
N LYS A 254 -17.47 14.75 -7.07
CA LYS A 254 -17.38 15.36 -8.40
C LYS A 254 -16.21 16.33 -8.53
N GLN A 255 -15.60 16.76 -7.42
CA GLN A 255 -14.58 17.81 -7.39
C GLN A 255 -13.25 17.36 -6.75
N ALA A 256 -13.29 16.35 -5.88
CA ALA A 256 -12.12 15.60 -5.52
C ALA A 256 -11.89 14.58 -6.65
N ASP A 257 -10.90 14.85 -7.49
CA ASP A 257 -9.90 13.81 -7.75
C ASP A 257 -9.66 13.16 -6.39
N TRP A 258 -10.28 12.01 -6.16
CA TRP A 258 -10.02 11.25 -4.95
C TRP A 258 -8.52 11.17 -4.90
N ASN A 259 -7.93 11.72 -3.85
CA ASN A 259 -6.51 11.62 -3.69
C ASN A 259 -6.27 10.13 -3.48
N LEU A 260 -6.02 9.41 -4.58
CA LEU A 260 -5.91 7.96 -4.60
C LEU A 260 -4.78 7.55 -3.65
N ASP A 261 -3.82 8.45 -3.44
CA ASP A 261 -2.79 8.35 -2.42
C ASP A 261 -3.36 8.33 -0.99
N VAL A 262 -4.40 9.10 -0.67
CA VAL A 262 -5.11 9.02 0.63
C VAL A 262 -5.83 7.69 0.77
N PHE A 263 -6.51 7.20 -0.27
CA PHE A 263 -7.15 5.88 -0.22
C PHE A 263 -6.11 4.75 -0.01
N VAL A 264 -5.03 4.78 -0.77
CA VAL A 264 -3.92 3.80 -0.67
C VAL A 264 -3.27 3.88 0.71
N LYS A 265 -3.00 5.08 1.21
CA LYS A 265 -2.43 5.29 2.55
C LYS A 265 -3.39 4.85 3.65
N HIS A 266 -4.68 5.17 3.53
CA HIS A 266 -5.70 4.83 4.52
C HIS A 266 -5.82 3.32 4.72
N TRP A 267 -5.79 2.57 3.62
CA TRP A 267 -5.87 1.11 3.66
C TRP A 267 -4.53 0.40 3.80
N GLY A 268 -3.42 1.14 3.92
CA GLY A 268 -2.07 0.58 3.98
C GLY A 268 -1.73 -0.26 2.74
N LEU A 269 -2.24 0.12 1.57
CA LEU A 269 -2.01 -0.59 0.32
C LEU A 269 -0.61 -0.28 -0.23
N GLU A 270 -0.04 -1.24 -0.96
CA GLU A 270 1.26 -1.07 -1.59
C GLU A 270 1.24 -0.05 -2.75
N PRO A 271 2.39 0.53 -3.14
CA PRO A 271 2.44 1.56 -4.18
C PRO A 271 1.88 1.15 -5.55
N TRP A 272 1.87 -0.15 -5.89
CA TRP A 272 1.27 -0.62 -7.14
C TRP A 272 -0.26 -0.50 -7.14
N ALA A 273 -0.91 -0.49 -5.98
CA ALA A 273 -2.36 -0.33 -5.88
C ALA A 273 -2.81 1.02 -6.44
N LEU A 274 -2.00 2.06 -6.24
CA LEU A 274 -2.21 3.38 -6.85
C LEU A 274 -2.18 3.31 -8.38
N LYS A 275 -1.21 2.57 -8.94
CA LYS A 275 -1.10 2.37 -10.40
C LYS A 275 -2.33 1.64 -10.94
N VAL A 276 -2.80 0.61 -10.22
CA VAL A 276 -4.03 -0.11 -10.56
C VAL A 276 -5.22 0.84 -10.54
N LEU A 277 -5.43 1.61 -9.46
CA LEU A 277 -6.56 2.54 -9.34
C LEU A 277 -6.58 3.59 -10.46
N ARG A 278 -5.42 4.13 -10.83
CA ARG A 278 -5.29 5.11 -11.94
C ARG A 278 -5.56 4.52 -13.32
N ALA A 279 -5.39 3.21 -13.49
CA ALA A 279 -5.64 2.54 -14.76
C ALA A 279 -7.09 2.05 -14.92
N LEU A 280 -7.89 2.09 -13.85
CA LEU A 280 -9.29 1.68 -13.92
C LEU A 280 -10.14 2.70 -14.69
N PRO A 281 -11.19 2.23 -15.40
CA PRO A 281 -12.25 3.13 -15.87
C PRO A 281 -12.86 3.91 -14.68
N PRO A 282 -13.24 5.20 -14.86
CA PRO A 282 -13.75 6.03 -13.77
C PRO A 282 -14.92 5.42 -13.00
N GLU A 283 -15.81 4.70 -13.70
CA GLU A 283 -16.97 4.02 -13.11
C GLU A 283 -16.53 2.88 -12.20
N VAL A 284 -15.53 2.10 -12.61
CA VAL A 284 -14.97 1.00 -11.83
C VAL A 284 -14.17 1.54 -10.64
N GLN A 285 -13.40 2.60 -10.85
CA GLN A 285 -12.67 3.29 -9.79
C GLN A 285 -13.64 3.77 -8.70
N GLU A 286 -14.75 4.42 -9.09
CA GLU A 286 -15.80 4.83 -8.16
C GLU A 286 -16.40 3.63 -7.42
N GLU A 287 -16.75 2.54 -8.10
CA GLU A 287 -17.25 1.33 -7.44
C GLU A 287 -16.24 0.75 -6.44
N VAL A 288 -14.95 0.76 -6.78
CA VAL A 288 -13.87 0.28 -5.90
C VAL A 288 -13.75 1.15 -4.67
N LEU A 289 -13.65 2.47 -4.84
CA LEU A 289 -13.46 3.41 -3.73
C LEU A 289 -14.63 3.41 -2.74
N ASN A 290 -15.87 3.20 -3.23
CA ASN A 290 -17.06 3.18 -2.37
C ASN A 290 -17.39 1.82 -1.78
N GLY A 291 -16.96 0.75 -2.44
CA GLY A 291 -17.39 -0.62 -2.14
C GLY A 291 -16.32 -1.51 -1.53
N PHE A 292 -15.05 -1.09 -1.56
CA PHE A 292 -13.98 -1.85 -0.94
C PHE A 292 -14.06 -1.75 0.59
N ASP A 293 -14.06 -2.92 1.23
CA ASP A 293 -14.13 -3.05 2.69
C ASP A 293 -13.18 -4.17 3.16
N VAL A 294 -12.35 -3.83 4.15
CA VAL A 294 -11.35 -4.71 4.75
C VAL A 294 -11.90 -5.50 5.93
N SER A 295 -13.04 -5.09 6.50
CA SER A 295 -13.64 -5.68 7.71
C SER A 295 -13.84 -7.20 7.66
N SER A 296 -13.93 -7.75 6.46
CA SER A 296 -14.22 -9.17 6.19
C SER A 296 -12.96 -10.00 5.89
N THR A 297 -11.76 -9.47 6.17
CA THR A 297 -10.48 -10.15 6.00
C THR A 297 -10.06 -10.81 7.31
N ARG A 298 -9.91 -12.14 7.33
CA ARG A 298 -9.49 -12.88 8.56
C ARG A 298 -7.98 -12.99 8.68
N ASP A 299 -7.28 -12.91 7.57
CA ASP A 299 -5.86 -13.21 7.36
C ASP A 299 -4.96 -11.97 7.37
N GLY A 300 -5.55 -10.76 7.48
CA GLY A 300 -4.80 -9.50 7.45
C GLY A 300 -4.18 -9.16 6.09
N TYR A 301 -4.38 -9.99 5.06
CA TYR A 301 -3.81 -9.76 3.73
C TYR A 301 -4.67 -8.82 2.88
N ILE A 302 -4.62 -7.53 3.21
CA ILE A 302 -5.44 -6.47 2.61
C ILE A 302 -5.15 -6.33 1.10
N ALA A 303 -3.89 -6.41 0.69
CA ALA A 303 -3.46 -6.23 -0.70
C ALA A 303 -4.08 -7.27 -1.65
N GLY A 304 -4.06 -8.55 -1.28
CA GLY A 304 -4.68 -9.62 -2.07
C GLY A 304 -6.20 -9.48 -2.15
N ARG A 305 -6.84 -9.03 -1.07
CA ARG A 305 -8.28 -8.76 -1.07
C ARG A 305 -8.64 -7.59 -1.97
N PHE A 306 -7.88 -6.51 -1.88
CA PHE A 306 -8.02 -5.33 -2.74
C PHE A 306 -7.93 -5.74 -4.21
N LEU A 307 -6.87 -6.45 -4.59
CA LEU A 307 -6.69 -6.91 -5.98
C LEU A 307 -7.83 -7.82 -6.43
N GLY A 308 -8.27 -8.75 -5.57
CA GLY A 308 -9.41 -9.62 -5.86
C GLY A 308 -10.72 -8.86 -6.09
N TYR A 309 -10.98 -7.84 -5.28
CA TYR A 309 -12.16 -6.97 -5.40
C TYR A 309 -12.12 -6.15 -6.69
N VAL A 310 -11.00 -5.46 -6.93
CA VAL A 310 -10.77 -4.67 -8.15
C VAL A 310 -10.94 -5.54 -9.40
N ARG A 311 -10.27 -6.70 -9.44
CA ARG A 311 -10.36 -7.64 -10.56
C ARG A 311 -11.81 -8.04 -10.85
N SER A 312 -12.61 -8.30 -9.82
CA SER A 312 -14.03 -8.64 -10.01
C SER A 312 -14.84 -7.49 -10.59
N LYS A 313 -14.64 -6.26 -10.12
CA LYS A 313 -15.34 -5.07 -10.63
C LYS A 313 -14.93 -4.75 -12.07
N TRP A 314 -13.63 -4.76 -12.33
CA TRP A 314 -13.05 -4.49 -13.63
C TRP A 314 -13.47 -5.54 -14.67
N ALA A 315 -13.39 -6.83 -14.35
CA ALA A 315 -13.81 -7.90 -15.26
C ALA A 315 -15.31 -7.85 -15.59
N ARG A 316 -16.16 -7.48 -14.61
CA ARG A 316 -17.60 -7.26 -14.85
C ARG A 316 -17.85 -6.09 -15.78
N HIS A 317 -17.14 -4.97 -15.59
CA HIS A 317 -17.29 -3.79 -16.44
C HIS A 317 -16.88 -4.04 -17.89
N LEU A 318 -15.87 -4.89 -18.10
CA LEU A 318 -15.42 -5.30 -19.44
C LEU A 318 -16.19 -6.49 -20.03
N GLU A 319 -17.19 -7.01 -19.30
CA GLU A 319 -17.96 -8.20 -19.69
C GLU A 319 -17.07 -9.40 -20.06
N LEU A 320 -15.99 -9.60 -19.30
CA LEU A 320 -15.09 -10.73 -19.50
C LEU A 320 -15.80 -12.04 -19.15
N ASP A 321 -15.62 -13.06 -19.99
CA ASP A 321 -16.13 -14.38 -19.69
C ASP A 321 -15.44 -15.02 -18.47
N GLU A 322 -16.09 -16.05 -17.92
CA GLU A 322 -15.63 -16.74 -16.71
C GLU A 322 -14.26 -17.40 -16.91
N GLN A 323 -13.95 -17.85 -18.14
CA GLN A 323 -12.66 -18.47 -18.45
C GLN A 323 -11.52 -17.45 -18.37
N CYS A 324 -11.72 -16.23 -18.88
CA CYS A 324 -10.76 -15.13 -18.75
C CYS A 324 -10.56 -14.74 -17.29
N CYS A 325 -11.65 -14.62 -16.53
CA CYS A 325 -11.60 -14.31 -15.10
C CYS A 325 -10.78 -15.36 -14.32
N TYR A 326 -11.00 -16.65 -14.62
CA TYR A 326 -10.26 -17.75 -14.02
C TYR A 326 -8.78 -17.73 -14.42
N ALA A 327 -8.47 -17.46 -15.69
CA ALA A 327 -7.10 -17.36 -16.18
C ALA A 327 -6.33 -16.21 -15.51
N ILE A 328 -6.93 -15.01 -15.43
CA ILE A 328 -6.33 -13.87 -14.70
C ILE A 328 -6.07 -14.27 -13.24
N LYS A 329 -7.01 -14.95 -12.58
CA LYS A 329 -6.87 -15.35 -11.17
C LYS A 329 -5.72 -16.32 -10.91
N ARG A 330 -5.26 -17.06 -11.92
CA ARG A 330 -4.13 -18.01 -11.80
C ARG A 330 -2.77 -17.37 -12.00
N LEU A 331 -2.72 -16.16 -12.56
CA LEU A 331 -1.47 -15.42 -12.68
C LEU A 331 -0.95 -15.01 -11.29
N PRO A 332 0.37 -14.87 -11.11
CA PRO A 332 0.92 -14.22 -9.93
C PRO A 332 0.44 -12.77 -9.85
N GLN A 333 0.64 -12.13 -8.70
CA GLN A 333 0.14 -10.80 -8.41
C GLN A 333 0.56 -9.78 -9.48
N GLU A 334 1.80 -9.84 -9.92
CA GLU A 334 2.40 -8.98 -10.94
C GLU A 334 1.65 -9.11 -12.26
N GLY A 335 1.36 -10.36 -12.69
CA GLY A 335 0.61 -10.63 -13.91
C GLY A 335 -0.82 -10.12 -13.86
N GLN A 336 -1.49 -10.22 -12.72
CA GLN A 336 -2.82 -9.67 -12.53
C GLN A 336 -2.82 -8.14 -12.62
N VAL A 337 -1.83 -7.49 -11.99
CA VAL A 337 -1.64 -6.04 -12.07
C VAL A 337 -1.37 -5.60 -13.51
N MET A 338 -0.55 -6.34 -14.26
CA MET A 338 -0.30 -6.07 -15.69
C MET A 338 -1.58 -6.19 -16.51
N CYS A 339 -2.40 -7.20 -16.27
CA CYS A 339 -3.70 -7.35 -16.93
C CYS A 339 -4.58 -6.10 -16.72
N ILE A 340 -4.69 -5.62 -15.49
CA ILE A 340 -5.56 -4.48 -15.18
C ILE A 340 -4.98 -3.16 -15.72
N THR A 341 -3.66 -3.00 -15.67
CA THR A 341 -3.00 -1.70 -15.97
C THR A 341 -2.63 -1.51 -17.43
N GLN A 342 -2.39 -2.59 -18.19
CA GLN A 342 -1.86 -2.51 -19.55
C GLN A 342 -2.83 -3.02 -20.62
N PHE A 343 -3.87 -3.76 -20.25
CA PHE A 343 -4.85 -4.23 -21.22
C PHE A 343 -5.74 -3.07 -21.70
N ASP A 344 -5.70 -2.78 -23.00
CA ASP A 344 -6.60 -1.83 -23.63
C ASP A 344 -7.76 -2.54 -24.33
N PRO A 345 -9.00 -2.48 -23.79
CA PRO A 345 -10.16 -3.10 -24.41
C PRO A 345 -10.60 -2.42 -25.71
N ARG A 346 -10.25 -1.14 -25.93
CA ARG A 346 -10.71 -0.34 -27.08
C ARG A 346 -10.06 -0.75 -28.39
N SER A 347 -8.92 -1.42 -28.30
CA SER A 347 -8.14 -1.85 -29.45
C SER A 347 -8.74 -3.07 -30.17
N THR A 348 -9.84 -3.65 -29.65
CA THR A 348 -10.58 -4.73 -30.33
C THR A 348 -11.42 -4.20 -31.49
N ARG A 349 -11.23 -4.74 -32.70
CA ARG A 349 -11.99 -4.32 -33.90
C ARG A 349 -13.35 -5.01 -34.02
N ASP A 350 -13.47 -6.20 -33.45
CA ASP A 350 -14.62 -7.11 -33.56
C ASP A 350 -15.59 -7.03 -32.37
N GLY A 351 -15.29 -6.19 -31.38
CA GLY A 351 -16.03 -6.10 -30.12
C GLY A 351 -15.80 -7.27 -29.15
N ASN A 352 -14.97 -8.26 -29.49
CA ASN A 352 -14.75 -9.43 -28.65
C ASN A 352 -13.60 -9.23 -27.65
N VAL A 353 -13.88 -8.45 -26.61
CA VAL A 353 -12.91 -8.10 -25.57
C VAL A 353 -12.32 -9.35 -24.89
N SER A 354 -13.12 -10.40 -24.69
CA SER A 354 -12.66 -11.66 -24.06
C SER A 354 -11.64 -12.42 -24.91
N ALA A 355 -11.82 -12.50 -26.24
CA ALA A 355 -10.84 -13.11 -27.12
C ALA A 355 -9.50 -12.36 -27.09
N ARG A 356 -9.57 -11.03 -27.12
CA ARG A 356 -8.39 -10.16 -27.01
C ARG A 356 -7.70 -10.31 -25.66
N MET A 357 -8.46 -10.37 -24.57
CA MET A 357 -7.93 -10.61 -23.22
C MET A 357 -7.17 -11.93 -23.16
N ARG A 358 -7.68 -13.02 -23.73
CA ARG A 358 -6.94 -14.29 -23.80
C ARG A 358 -5.60 -14.18 -24.50
N GLY A 359 -5.54 -13.44 -25.60
CA GLY A 359 -4.27 -13.20 -26.30
C GLY A 359 -3.31 -12.38 -25.46
N PHE A 360 -3.82 -11.35 -24.77
CA PHE A 360 -3.02 -10.55 -23.85
C PHE A 360 -2.51 -11.36 -22.65
N LEU A 361 -3.31 -12.28 -22.10
CA LEU A 361 -2.91 -13.15 -21.00
C LEU A 361 -1.71 -14.02 -21.35
N TRP A 362 -1.62 -14.50 -22.59
CA TRP A 362 -0.46 -15.25 -23.05
C TRP A 362 0.79 -14.38 -23.16
N LYS A 363 0.64 -13.14 -23.61
CA LYS A 363 1.76 -12.18 -23.61
C LYS A 363 2.26 -11.92 -22.18
N VAL A 364 1.34 -11.74 -21.22
CA VAL A 364 1.68 -11.54 -19.81
C VAL A 364 2.40 -12.77 -19.25
N ASP A 365 1.89 -13.97 -19.50
CA ASP A 365 2.51 -15.23 -19.05
C ASP A 365 3.93 -15.40 -19.64
N ALA A 366 4.11 -15.10 -20.93
CA ALA A 366 5.42 -15.12 -21.57
C ALA A 366 6.39 -14.12 -20.92
N GLN A 367 5.95 -12.88 -20.65
CA GLN A 367 6.78 -11.85 -20.00
C GLN A 367 7.21 -12.25 -18.58
N LEU A 368 6.33 -12.90 -17.82
CA LEU A 368 6.64 -13.37 -16.47
C LEU A 368 7.62 -14.56 -16.49
N ASN A 369 7.49 -15.45 -17.46
CA ASN A 369 8.38 -16.61 -17.61
C ASN A 369 9.76 -16.21 -18.15
N ASP A 370 9.84 -15.20 -19.03
CA ASP A 370 11.10 -14.69 -19.57
C ASP A 370 11.89 -13.92 -18.51
N ALA A 371 11.20 -13.11 -17.70
CA ALA A 371 11.82 -12.41 -16.56
C ALA A 371 12.36 -13.37 -15.47
N ALA A 372 11.86 -14.61 -15.40
CA ALA A 372 12.33 -15.62 -14.46
C ALA A 372 13.67 -16.25 -14.85
N TYR A 373 14.18 -16.00 -16.06
CA TYR A 373 15.49 -16.46 -16.53
C TYR A 373 16.31 -15.32 -17.13
N PRO A 374 17.12 -14.60 -16.33
CA PRO A 374 18.11 -13.69 -16.87
C PRO A 374 19.02 -14.43 -17.86
N GLU A 375 19.18 -13.85 -19.05
CA GLU A 375 19.93 -14.39 -20.19
C GLU A 375 21.37 -14.85 -19.84
N GLU A 376 21.94 -14.32 -18.76
CA GLU A 376 23.27 -14.68 -18.23
C GLU A 376 23.43 -16.16 -17.80
N TYR A 377 22.34 -16.92 -17.62
CA TYR A 377 22.40 -18.35 -17.27
C TYR A 377 22.08 -19.32 -18.43
N SER A 378 21.90 -18.83 -19.65
CA SER A 378 21.67 -19.68 -20.84
C SER A 378 22.91 -20.49 -21.27
N GLY A 379 24.10 -20.16 -20.75
CA GLY A 379 25.37 -20.87 -21.03
C GLY A 379 25.56 -22.24 -20.34
N TRP A 380 24.65 -22.67 -19.46
CA TRP A 380 24.85 -23.90 -18.64
C TRP A 380 23.88 -25.05 -18.91
N ARG A 381 23.04 -25.02 -19.96
CA ARG A 381 22.29 -26.23 -20.41
C ARG A 381 23.11 -27.10 -21.35
N GLY A 382 24.28 -27.49 -20.88
CA GLY A 382 25.23 -28.35 -21.60
C GLY A 382 26.03 -29.27 -20.68
N ARG A 383 25.44 -29.78 -19.59
CA ARG A 383 25.97 -30.96 -18.87
C ARG A 383 24.89 -31.53 -17.95
N GLY A 384 24.62 -32.83 -18.11
CA GLY A 384 23.60 -33.56 -17.38
C GLY A 384 23.84 -33.51 -15.87
N PHE A 385 22.77 -33.20 -15.13
CA PHE A 385 22.76 -33.34 -13.68
C PHE A 385 21.79 -34.46 -13.32
N GLN A 386 22.33 -35.51 -12.73
CA GLN A 386 21.61 -36.68 -12.27
C GLN A 386 20.70 -36.33 -11.10
N ASP A 387 19.52 -36.92 -11.19
CA ASP A 387 18.43 -36.95 -10.24
C ASP A 387 18.88 -37.50 -8.87
N HIS A 388 18.83 -36.65 -7.84
CA HIS A 388 18.80 -37.10 -6.45
C HIS A 388 17.68 -36.36 -5.70
N GLY A 389 16.65 -37.13 -5.38
CA GLY A 389 15.43 -36.64 -4.76
C GLY A 389 15.58 -36.20 -3.30
N SER A 390 14.81 -35.19 -2.95
CA SER A 390 14.28 -35.01 -1.60
C SER A 390 12.93 -34.29 -1.68
N ARG A 391 11.85 -35.08 -1.73
CA ARG A 391 10.49 -34.61 -1.44
C ARG A 391 10.42 -34.32 0.07
N GLN A 392 10.36 -33.05 0.45
CA GLN A 392 9.88 -32.69 1.78
C GLN A 392 8.35 -32.65 1.76
N SER A 393 7.79 -33.58 2.53
CA SER A 393 6.39 -33.72 2.87
C SER A 393 5.95 -32.55 3.74
N TYR A 394 4.88 -31.85 3.34
CA TYR A 394 4.08 -31.04 4.25
C TYR A 394 2.78 -31.80 4.50
N ASP A 395 2.79 -32.62 5.55
CA ASP A 395 1.59 -33.20 6.14
C ASP A 395 1.03 -32.29 7.24
N SER A 396 -0.28 -32.07 7.15
CA SER A 396 -1.27 -32.27 8.21
C SER A 396 -1.25 -31.37 9.46
N TRP A 397 -2.30 -30.54 9.62
CA TRP A 397 -3.11 -30.30 10.85
C TRP A 397 -4.42 -29.62 10.40
N GLY A 398 -5.60 -30.24 10.42
CA GLY A 398 -6.48 -30.43 11.58
C GLY A 398 -7.98 -30.33 11.15
N PRO A 399 -8.97 -30.70 12.01
CA PRO A 399 -10.03 -31.61 11.58
C PRO A 399 -11.48 -31.06 11.47
N ALA A 400 -12.24 -31.77 10.61
CA ALA A 400 -13.64 -32.16 10.70
C ALA A 400 -14.74 -31.13 11.04
N ARG A 401 -15.53 -30.77 10.02
CA ARG A 401 -17.01 -30.77 10.14
C ARG A 401 -17.66 -31.29 8.86
N HIS A 402 -18.58 -32.23 9.08
CA HIS A 402 -19.44 -32.95 8.15
C HIS A 402 -20.04 -32.05 7.05
N GLU A 403 -19.75 -32.35 5.79
CA GLU A 403 -20.64 -31.99 4.69
C GLU A 403 -20.58 -33.02 3.55
N LYS A 404 -21.73 -33.18 2.91
CA LYS A 404 -22.14 -34.31 2.08
C LYS A 404 -21.16 -34.57 0.92
N SER A 405 -20.66 -35.80 0.88
CA SER A 405 -19.90 -36.39 -0.22
C SER A 405 -20.71 -36.34 -1.53
N TYR A 406 -20.36 -35.42 -2.43
CA TYR A 406 -20.48 -35.64 -3.86
C TYR A 406 -19.15 -36.25 -4.34
N SER A 407 -19.19 -37.50 -4.82
CA SER A 407 -18.03 -38.15 -5.42
C SER A 407 -17.68 -37.45 -6.73
N TYR A 408 -16.60 -36.69 -6.73
CA TYR A 408 -15.93 -36.21 -7.94
C TYR A 408 -14.77 -37.17 -8.25
N GLU A 409 -15.09 -38.43 -8.52
CA GLU A 409 -14.16 -39.33 -9.19
C GLU A 409 -14.42 -39.21 -10.69
N SER A 410 -13.34 -39.10 -11.46
CA SER A 410 -13.29 -39.13 -12.92
C SER A 410 -13.44 -37.77 -13.63
N PHE A 411 -12.42 -36.92 -13.56
CA PHE A 411 -11.90 -36.18 -14.72
C PHE A 411 -10.48 -35.68 -14.41
N GLY A 412 -9.49 -36.15 -15.17
CA GLY A 412 -8.13 -35.58 -15.14
C GLY A 412 -7.00 -36.57 -14.91
N GLY A 413 -6.97 -37.69 -15.64
CA GLY A 413 -5.69 -38.35 -15.89
C GLY A 413 -4.81 -37.38 -16.66
N TYR A 414 -3.85 -36.74 -15.97
CA TYR A 414 -2.74 -36.05 -16.61
C TYR A 414 -1.94 -37.10 -17.40
N GLN A 415 -2.33 -37.30 -18.65
CA GLN A 415 -1.48 -37.99 -19.60
C GLN A 415 -0.18 -37.21 -19.66
N LYS A 416 0.91 -37.91 -19.36
CA LYS A 416 2.28 -37.42 -19.47
C LYS A 416 2.48 -37.06 -20.95
N SER A 417 2.19 -35.82 -21.32
CA SER A 417 2.35 -35.34 -22.70
C SER A 417 3.80 -35.56 -23.10
N ASP A 418 4.03 -36.23 -24.22
CA ASP A 418 5.37 -36.46 -24.74
C ASP A 418 6.13 -35.14 -24.79
N SER A 419 7.35 -35.10 -24.24
CA SER A 419 8.17 -33.87 -24.13
C SER A 419 8.38 -33.16 -25.47
N ARG A 420 8.24 -33.89 -26.58
CA ARG A 420 8.28 -33.37 -27.95
C ARG A 420 7.10 -32.44 -28.28
N ASP A 421 5.90 -32.76 -27.81
CA ASP A 421 4.71 -31.93 -28.05
C ASP A 421 4.81 -30.58 -27.33
N SER A 422 5.48 -30.56 -26.17
CA SER A 422 5.70 -29.32 -25.41
C SER A 422 6.59 -28.34 -26.16
N GLY A 423 7.65 -28.81 -26.82
CA GLY A 423 8.59 -27.95 -27.57
C GLY A 423 7.96 -27.36 -28.82
N MET A 424 7.19 -28.15 -29.57
CA MET A 424 6.48 -27.66 -30.76
C MET A 424 5.43 -26.62 -30.38
N ARG A 425 4.71 -26.85 -29.29
CA ARG A 425 3.71 -25.91 -28.79
C ARG A 425 4.33 -24.57 -28.41
N ASP A 426 5.47 -24.57 -27.71
CA ASP A 426 6.22 -23.36 -27.38
C ASP A 426 6.68 -22.60 -28.64
N ALA A 427 7.14 -23.32 -29.67
CA ALA A 427 7.54 -22.72 -30.94
C ALA A 427 6.36 -22.07 -31.68
N ILE A 428 5.18 -22.72 -31.70
CA ILE A 428 3.94 -22.14 -32.24
C ILE A 428 3.56 -20.87 -31.47
N LEU A 429 3.66 -20.89 -30.14
CA LEU A 429 3.33 -19.74 -29.30
C LEU A 429 4.25 -18.55 -29.55
N LYS A 430 5.56 -18.78 -29.63
CA LYS A 430 6.55 -17.75 -29.98
C LYS A 430 6.26 -17.13 -31.33
N PHE A 431 5.88 -17.92 -32.32
CA PHE A 431 5.51 -17.43 -33.64
C PHE A 431 4.23 -16.58 -33.64
N VAL A 432 3.17 -17.03 -32.96
CA VAL A 432 1.91 -16.26 -32.83
C VAL A 432 2.18 -14.92 -32.14
N ALA A 433 2.97 -14.92 -31.06
CA ALA A 433 3.35 -13.72 -30.33
C ALA A 433 4.23 -12.78 -31.16
N ARG A 434 5.23 -13.31 -31.88
CA ARG A 434 6.17 -12.53 -32.71
C ARG A 434 5.48 -11.69 -33.76
N TRP A 435 4.39 -12.21 -34.32
CA TRP A 435 3.68 -11.60 -35.45
C TRP A 435 2.31 -11.00 -35.07
N ASP A 436 1.99 -10.94 -33.78
CA ASP A 436 0.70 -10.45 -33.25
C ASP A 436 -0.52 -11.12 -33.91
N LEU A 437 -0.45 -12.45 -34.08
CA LEU A 437 -1.49 -13.22 -34.74
C LEU A 437 -2.60 -13.62 -33.77
N ASP A 438 -3.82 -13.76 -34.28
CA ASP A 438 -4.95 -14.30 -33.52
C ASP A 438 -4.64 -15.75 -33.07
N LEU A 439 -5.10 -16.11 -31.87
CA LEU A 439 -4.99 -17.45 -31.28
C LEU A 439 -5.64 -18.53 -32.15
N ALA A 440 -6.60 -18.15 -33.00
CA ALA A 440 -7.16 -19.04 -34.01
C ALA A 440 -6.08 -19.60 -34.96
N VAL A 441 -4.99 -18.86 -35.19
CA VAL A 441 -3.80 -19.31 -35.92
C VAL A 441 -3.06 -20.38 -35.12
N GLY A 442 -2.76 -20.12 -33.85
CA GLY A 442 -2.07 -21.09 -32.98
C GLY A 442 -2.83 -22.41 -32.88
N ALA A 443 -4.14 -22.35 -32.61
CA ALA A 443 -5.02 -23.52 -32.57
C ALA A 443 -5.15 -24.23 -33.93
N TYR A 444 -4.98 -23.52 -35.04
CA TYR A 444 -4.94 -24.12 -36.37
C TYR A 444 -3.62 -24.88 -36.59
N LEU A 445 -2.49 -24.32 -36.18
CA LEU A 445 -1.17 -24.94 -36.28
C LEU A 445 -1.04 -26.16 -35.36
N GLU A 446 -1.56 -26.09 -34.13
CA GLU A 446 -1.61 -27.24 -33.20
C GLU A 446 -2.44 -28.42 -33.76
N LYS A 447 -3.41 -28.16 -34.63
CA LYS A 447 -4.24 -29.20 -35.28
C LYS A 447 -3.55 -29.88 -36.46
N LEU A 448 -2.43 -29.35 -36.95
CA LEU A 448 -1.69 -29.97 -38.05
C LEU A 448 -0.95 -31.20 -37.51
N LYS A 449 -1.25 -32.37 -38.08
CA LYS A 449 -0.64 -33.66 -37.69
C LYS A 449 0.83 -33.79 -38.08
N ASP A 450 1.32 -32.86 -38.88
CA ASP A 450 2.59 -32.96 -39.58
C ASP A 450 3.58 -31.94 -39.01
N PRO A 451 4.56 -32.39 -38.19
CA PRO A 451 5.49 -31.50 -37.52
C PRO A 451 6.42 -30.77 -38.49
N ASP A 452 6.72 -31.37 -39.66
CA ASP A 452 7.63 -30.77 -40.64
C ASP A 452 6.95 -29.58 -41.35
N VAL A 453 5.64 -29.72 -41.61
CA VAL A 453 4.84 -28.63 -42.16
C VAL A 453 4.74 -27.48 -41.15
N VAL A 454 4.53 -27.78 -39.87
CA VAL A 454 4.53 -26.74 -38.82
C VAL A 454 5.89 -26.07 -38.75
N ALA A 455 7.00 -26.82 -38.68
CA ALA A 455 8.34 -26.25 -38.62
C ALA A 455 8.61 -25.28 -39.79
N ARG A 456 8.28 -25.68 -41.02
CA ARG A 456 8.42 -24.83 -42.21
C ARG A 456 7.52 -23.60 -42.19
N VAL A 457 6.31 -23.69 -41.61
CA VAL A 457 5.48 -22.50 -41.38
C VAL A 457 6.17 -21.55 -40.42
N LEU A 458 6.69 -22.04 -39.30
CA LEU A 458 7.33 -21.20 -38.28
C LEU A 458 8.59 -20.51 -38.82
N GLU A 459 9.28 -21.14 -39.78
CA GLU A 459 10.51 -20.65 -40.41
C GLU A 459 10.27 -19.73 -41.62
N GLU A 460 9.41 -20.15 -42.56
CA GLU A 460 9.29 -19.50 -43.88
C GLU A 460 8.09 -18.57 -44.03
N PHE A 461 7.07 -18.68 -43.16
CA PHE A 461 5.88 -17.87 -43.31
C PHE A 461 6.12 -16.44 -42.80
N ASP A 462 6.09 -15.48 -43.72
CA ASP A 462 6.14 -14.05 -43.40
C ASP A 462 4.76 -13.38 -43.58
N PRO A 463 4.13 -12.92 -42.48
CA PRO A 463 2.85 -12.21 -42.54
C PRO A 463 2.96 -10.74 -42.95
N SER A 464 4.16 -10.15 -43.03
CA SER A 464 4.36 -8.71 -43.27
C SER A 464 3.83 -8.20 -44.61
N GLY A 465 3.57 -9.09 -45.57
CA GLY A 465 3.09 -8.75 -46.91
C GLY A 465 1.57 -8.62 -47.07
N THR A 466 0.75 -8.74 -46.02
CA THR A 466 -0.72 -8.63 -46.15
C THR A 466 -1.22 -7.23 -45.80
N GLN A 467 -1.77 -6.51 -46.78
CA GLN A 467 -2.41 -5.20 -46.54
C GLN A 467 -3.84 -5.32 -45.99
N ASP A 468 -4.49 -6.47 -46.18
CA ASP A 468 -5.89 -6.72 -45.85
C ASP A 468 -6.11 -7.25 -44.41
N GLY A 469 -5.03 -7.52 -43.67
CA GLY A 469 -5.08 -8.06 -42.31
C GLY A 469 -5.58 -9.52 -42.23
N ASN A 470 -5.80 -10.19 -43.37
CA ASN A 470 -6.33 -11.55 -43.41
C ASN A 470 -5.20 -12.61 -43.38
N VAL A 471 -4.35 -12.52 -42.36
CA VAL A 471 -3.16 -13.38 -42.22
C VAL A 471 -3.54 -14.86 -42.13
N LEU A 472 -4.66 -15.20 -41.48
CA LEU A 472 -5.10 -16.59 -41.32
C LEU A 472 -5.42 -17.28 -42.66
N PHE A 473 -6.06 -16.58 -43.61
CA PHE A 473 -6.36 -17.17 -44.92
C PHE A 473 -5.09 -17.40 -45.75
N ARG A 474 -4.15 -16.46 -45.66
CA ARG A 474 -2.85 -16.57 -46.33
C ARG A 474 -2.01 -17.70 -45.73
N LEU A 475 -2.00 -17.82 -44.40
CA LEU A 475 -1.38 -18.93 -43.69
C LEU A 475 -1.98 -20.28 -44.10
N LYS A 476 -3.31 -20.40 -44.12
CA LYS A 476 -3.99 -21.63 -44.59
C LYS A 476 -3.62 -21.97 -46.03
N SER A 477 -3.46 -20.97 -46.88
CA SER A 477 -3.03 -21.17 -48.27
C SER A 477 -1.57 -21.63 -48.35
N PHE A 478 -0.70 -21.07 -47.52
CA PHE A 478 0.70 -21.50 -47.40
C PHE A 478 0.82 -22.93 -46.88
N VAL A 479 0.07 -23.29 -45.83
CA VAL A 479 0.01 -24.67 -45.32
C VAL A 479 -0.48 -25.65 -46.40
N ARG A 480 -1.49 -25.28 -47.21
CA ARG A 480 -1.92 -26.11 -48.36
C ARG A 480 -0.83 -26.27 -49.41
N LEU A 481 -0.03 -25.22 -49.65
CA LEU A 481 1.12 -25.27 -50.56
C LEU A 481 2.19 -26.25 -50.05
N LEU A 482 2.55 -26.16 -48.77
CA LEU A 482 3.51 -27.07 -48.13
C LEU A 482 3.02 -28.52 -48.15
N CYS A 483 1.75 -28.76 -47.80
CA CYS A 483 1.14 -30.09 -47.90
C CYS A 483 1.15 -30.65 -49.33
N SER A 484 0.94 -29.79 -50.34
CA SER A 484 1.02 -30.18 -51.74
C SER A 484 2.44 -30.53 -52.18
N ARG A 485 3.44 -29.74 -51.78
CA ARG A 485 4.87 -30.01 -52.04
C ARG A 485 5.32 -31.32 -51.40
N ARG A 486 4.90 -31.59 -50.16
CA ARG A 486 5.17 -32.86 -49.47
C ARG A 486 4.60 -34.05 -50.24
N LYS A 487 3.36 -33.97 -50.72
CA LYS A 487 2.74 -35.04 -51.52
C LYS A 487 3.47 -35.32 -52.84
N ARG A 488 4.16 -34.32 -53.40
CA ARG A 488 5.01 -34.47 -54.59
C ARG A 488 6.42 -34.97 -54.30
N GLY A 489 6.79 -35.15 -53.03
CA GLY A 489 8.15 -35.51 -52.62
C GLY A 489 9.15 -34.35 -52.74
N GLU A 490 8.68 -33.12 -52.97
CA GLU A 490 9.53 -31.91 -53.13
C GLU A 490 9.90 -31.27 -51.78
N LEU A 491 9.37 -31.81 -50.69
CA LEU A 491 9.60 -31.35 -49.34
C LEU A 491 10.37 -32.47 -48.62
N HIS A 492 11.64 -32.61 -48.96
CA HIS A 492 12.61 -33.35 -48.16
C HIS A 492 13.21 -32.36 -47.16
N LEU A 493 13.10 -32.69 -45.87
CA LEU A 493 14.05 -32.15 -44.90
C LEU A 493 15.38 -32.79 -45.24
N ASP A 494 16.43 -31.99 -45.35
CA ASP A 494 17.77 -32.46 -45.67
C ASP A 494 18.06 -33.71 -44.81
N GLU A 495 18.34 -34.84 -45.48
CA GLU A 495 18.57 -36.16 -44.88
C GLU A 495 19.80 -36.19 -43.96
N GLU A 496 20.43 -35.04 -43.70
CA GLU A 496 21.62 -34.87 -42.87
C GLU A 496 21.43 -35.32 -41.40
N TYR A 497 20.20 -35.63 -40.98
CA TYR A 497 19.90 -36.24 -39.68
C TYR A 497 19.51 -37.74 -39.70
N GLN A 498 19.43 -38.39 -40.88
CA GLN A 498 19.17 -39.84 -40.96
C GLN A 498 20.43 -40.72 -40.93
N GLU A 499 21.63 -40.15 -41.08
CA GLU A 499 22.89 -40.91 -41.07
C GLU A 499 23.29 -41.46 -39.67
N TYR A 500 22.48 -41.24 -38.63
CA TYR A 500 22.66 -41.84 -37.30
C TYR A 500 21.67 -42.98 -36.98
N GLN A 501 20.96 -43.54 -37.97
CA GLN A 501 20.26 -44.82 -37.77
C GLN A 501 21.23 -45.99 -37.97
N GLU A 502 21.58 -46.59 -36.83
CA GLU A 502 22.35 -47.83 -36.67
C GLU A 502 21.97 -48.89 -37.74
N PRO A 503 22.94 -49.52 -38.43
CA PRO A 503 22.64 -50.49 -39.48
C PRO A 503 21.93 -51.72 -38.90
N GLN A 504 20.64 -51.87 -39.23
CA GLN A 504 19.90 -53.07 -38.88
C GLN A 504 20.49 -54.29 -39.59
N ALA A 505 20.85 -55.30 -38.78
CA ALA A 505 21.41 -56.56 -39.23
C ALA A 505 20.51 -57.26 -40.29
N PRO A 506 21.11 -57.99 -41.24
CA PRO A 506 20.37 -58.61 -42.34
C PRO A 506 19.42 -59.69 -41.82
N SER A 507 18.13 -59.54 -42.13
CA SER A 507 17.12 -60.54 -41.80
C SER A 507 17.38 -61.83 -42.55
N ARG A 508 17.60 -62.90 -41.79
CA ARG A 508 17.78 -64.26 -42.31
C ARG A 508 16.42 -64.88 -42.64
N LEU A 509 16.42 -65.56 -43.79
CA LEU A 509 15.64 -66.78 -44.12
C LEU A 509 14.17 -66.62 -44.54
N ARG A 510 13.99 -66.41 -45.86
CA ARG A 510 13.46 -67.40 -46.81
C ARG A 510 12.68 -68.58 -46.19
N LYS A 511 11.35 -68.58 -46.33
CA LYS A 511 10.57 -69.80 -46.57
C LYS A 511 9.57 -69.59 -47.70
N GLU A 512 9.93 -70.21 -48.82
CA GLU A 512 9.06 -70.60 -49.92
C GLU A 512 7.89 -71.46 -49.41
N LYS A 513 6.69 -71.26 -49.97
CA LYS A 513 5.83 -72.32 -50.53
C LYS A 513 4.57 -71.71 -51.14
N TRP A 514 4.63 -71.45 -52.44
CA TRP A 514 3.46 -71.41 -53.31
C TRP A 514 3.28 -72.82 -53.88
N GLN A 515 2.21 -73.53 -53.50
CA GLN A 515 1.72 -74.69 -54.24
C GLN A 515 0.46 -74.28 -55.00
N LYS A 516 0.60 -74.26 -56.34
CA LYS A 516 -0.48 -74.20 -57.31
C LYS A 516 -1.24 -75.52 -57.30
N LYS A 517 -2.57 -75.48 -57.32
CA LYS A 517 -3.42 -76.62 -57.73
C LYS A 517 -3.84 -76.42 -59.20
N PRO A 518 -3.77 -77.44 -60.06
CA PRO A 518 -4.24 -77.37 -61.44
C PRO A 518 -5.75 -77.58 -61.54
N HIS A 519 -6.35 -76.94 -62.54
CA HIS A 519 -7.66 -77.24 -63.09
C HIS A 519 -7.66 -78.58 -63.82
N THR A 520 -8.65 -79.41 -63.52
CA THR A 520 -9.31 -80.34 -64.45
C THR A 520 -10.78 -80.39 -64.07
#